data_AF-A0A3P9KAM9-F1
#
_entry.id   AF-A0A3P9KAM9-F1
#
_cell.length_a   1.000
_cell.length_b   1.000
_cell.length_c   1.000
_cell.angle_alpha   90.00
_cell.angle_beta   90.00
_cell.angle_gamma   90.00
#
_symmetry.space_group_name_H-M   'P 1'
#
loop_
_entity.id
_entity.type
_entity.pdbx_description
1 polymer ?
#
loop_
_entity_poly.entity_id
_entity_poly.type
_entity_poly.pdbx_seq_one_letter_code
_entity_poly.pdbx_strand_id
1 'polypeptide(L)'
;METRGWSSVHFGFVVCGYLAFFCAEFFPVAEAGCRERMSPNCCSGRNNDCYEYSRRKTVCYCDTYCQKTGDCCEDYRGVCQISVAIDCVVGSWGAWSLCTSKCGVGSTERSRQVSVPPRNGGAPCPDLRQRRGCYGNAAVCSAAKEVAKILPDSFKRNFKDPWRRPHMMIKEEKASYCVYLRVKQASSACKLKLWSAQLVRERLICAECQSDAMSKSDRCEGDGLKNIRTFWAAASAPGCQGSWVRESSSEHCRCPPYSVLYV
;
A
#
# COMPACT_ATOMS: atom_id res chain seq x y z
N MET A 1 65.47 -16.20 28.33
CA MET A 1 66.53 -16.32 27.31
C MET A 1 67.08 -14.93 27.03
N GLU A 2 68.34 -14.74 27.39
CA GLU A 2 69.34 -13.80 26.83
C GLU A 2 68.94 -12.32 26.69
N THR A 3 69.30 -11.39 27.58
CA THR A 3 70.62 -10.75 27.83
C THR A 3 71.41 -10.30 26.59
N ARG A 4 71.68 -8.98 26.55
CA ARG A 4 72.84 -8.20 26.01
C ARG A 4 72.29 -6.82 25.59
N GLY A 5 72.63 -5.67 26.17
CA GLY A 5 73.85 -5.26 26.85
C GLY A 5 74.85 -4.69 25.84
N TRP A 6 74.97 -3.37 25.70
CA TRP A 6 76.24 -2.66 25.92
C TRP A 6 76.16 -1.13 25.87
N SER A 7 77.16 -0.55 26.52
CA SER A 7 77.26 0.83 27.00
C SER A 7 78.06 1.75 26.08
N SER A 8 77.90 3.05 26.36
CA SER A 8 78.93 4.12 26.37
C SER A 8 79.62 4.52 25.07
N VAL A 9 79.56 5.83 24.74
CA VAL A 9 80.74 6.72 24.71
C VAL A 9 80.30 8.17 25.06
N HIS A 10 81.16 8.82 25.86
CA HIS A 10 81.11 10.18 26.40
C HIS A 10 81.75 11.23 25.45
N PHE A 11 81.71 12.50 25.87
CA PHE A 11 82.35 13.73 25.31
C PHE A 11 81.51 14.47 24.25
N GLY A 12 81.23 15.78 24.35
CA GLY A 12 81.67 16.83 25.26
C GLY A 12 81.45 18.19 24.58
N PHE A 13 81.29 19.26 25.39
CA PHE A 13 81.43 20.70 25.06
C PHE A 13 80.47 21.31 24.01
N VAL A 14 79.49 22.14 24.42
CA VAL A 14 79.54 23.58 24.81
C VAL A 14 79.38 24.54 23.62
N VAL A 15 78.62 25.62 23.89
CA VAL A 15 78.40 26.87 23.14
C VAL A 15 77.13 26.97 22.28
N CYS A 16 76.11 27.59 22.91
CA CYS A 16 75.46 28.85 22.51
C CYS A 16 75.07 29.05 21.04
N GLY A 17 73.77 29.21 20.78
CA GLY A 17 73.26 29.74 19.51
C GLY A 17 71.76 30.01 19.57
N TYR A 18 71.40 31.29 19.63
CA TYR A 18 70.05 31.82 19.49
C TYR A 18 69.30 31.19 18.30
N LEU A 19 68.15 30.58 18.56
CA LEU A 19 67.11 30.38 17.55
C LEU A 19 65.76 30.78 18.16
N ALA A 20 65.33 31.99 17.81
CA ALA A 20 63.97 32.45 18.02
C ALA A 20 63.04 31.60 17.14
N PHE A 21 62.44 30.57 17.72
CA PHE A 21 61.33 29.84 17.12
C PHE A 21 60.06 30.68 17.30
N PHE A 22 59.64 31.35 16.23
CA PHE A 22 58.27 31.85 16.08
C PHE A 22 57.31 30.65 16.10
N CYS A 23 56.80 30.29 17.28
CA CYS A 23 55.55 29.54 17.38
C CYS A 23 54.42 30.51 17.07
N ALA A 24 54.06 30.65 15.80
CA ALA A 24 52.71 31.06 15.45
C ALA A 24 51.79 29.94 15.92
N GLU A 25 51.20 30.11 17.10
CA GLU A 25 50.06 29.31 17.52
C GLU A 25 48.94 29.55 16.51
N PHE A 26 48.88 28.70 15.48
CA PHE A 26 47.63 28.42 14.79
C PHE A 26 46.74 27.69 15.79
N PHE A 27 46.12 28.45 16.70
CA PHE A 27 44.91 27.97 17.34
C PHE A 27 43.90 27.75 16.21
N PRO A 28 43.38 26.54 16.00
CA PRO A 28 42.15 26.41 15.25
C PRO A 28 41.13 27.20 16.05
N VAL A 29 40.72 28.35 15.53
CA VAL A 29 39.52 29.03 16.00
C VAL A 29 38.43 28.00 15.75
N ALA A 30 38.01 27.29 16.81
CA ALA A 30 36.69 26.70 16.81
C ALA A 30 35.76 27.92 16.67
N GLU A 31 35.38 28.21 15.43
CA GLU A 31 34.15 28.92 15.21
C GLU A 31 33.08 28.10 15.97
N ALA A 32 32.18 28.82 16.63
CA ALA A 32 31.14 28.28 17.48
C ALA A 32 29.95 29.20 17.22
N GLY A 33 28.95 28.71 16.48
CA GLY A 33 27.87 29.54 15.97
C GLY A 33 26.93 28.86 14.97
N CYS A 34 25.99 29.62 14.43
CA CYS A 34 24.93 29.12 13.56
C CYS A 34 25.43 28.40 12.30
N ARG A 35 26.67 28.66 11.86
CA ARG A 35 27.31 27.96 10.73
C ARG A 35 27.50 26.46 10.96
N GLU A 36 27.79 26.05 12.19
CA GLU A 36 28.20 24.67 12.52
C GLU A 36 27.04 23.77 12.93
N ARG A 37 25.88 24.37 13.17
CA ARG A 37 24.65 23.66 13.45
C ARG A 37 24.32 22.74 12.26
N MET A 38 24.14 21.45 12.52
CA MET A 38 23.61 20.52 11.52
C MET A 38 22.20 20.97 11.12
N SER A 39 21.97 21.04 9.80
CA SER A 39 20.72 21.51 9.17
C SER A 39 19.47 21.14 9.98
N PRO A 40 18.62 22.13 10.36
CA PRO A 40 18.66 23.52 9.93
C PRO A 40 19.65 24.43 10.70
N ASN A 41 20.46 25.20 9.95
CA ASN A 41 21.40 26.18 10.51
C ASN A 41 20.71 27.38 11.20
N CYS A 42 19.50 27.72 10.75
CA CYS A 42 18.72 28.86 11.24
C CYS A 42 17.26 28.43 11.43
N CYS A 43 16.56 28.97 12.41
CA CYS A 43 15.17 28.61 12.69
C CYS A 43 14.22 29.81 12.63
N SER A 44 12.96 29.58 12.25
CA SER A 44 11.91 30.60 12.30
C SER A 44 11.24 30.64 13.67
N GLY A 45 10.70 31.82 14.03
CA GLY A 45 10.03 32.05 15.31
C GLY A 45 10.97 32.04 16.51
N ARG A 46 10.41 31.78 17.70
CA ARG A 46 11.13 31.55 18.96
C ARG A 46 11.31 30.04 19.11
N ASN A 47 12.54 29.55 19.04
CA ASN A 47 12.84 28.13 19.06
C ASN A 47 14.01 27.84 20.02
N ASN A 48 13.67 27.41 21.24
CA ASN A 48 14.66 27.12 22.27
C ASN A 48 15.57 25.91 21.94
N ASP A 49 15.18 25.05 20.99
CA ASP A 49 16.03 23.96 20.50
C ASP A 49 17.05 24.47 19.45
N CYS A 50 16.88 25.71 18.99
CA CYS A 50 17.73 26.36 17.99
C CYS A 50 18.91 27.11 18.60
N TYR A 51 19.64 26.46 19.51
CA TYR A 51 20.79 27.05 20.17
C TYR A 51 22.12 26.50 19.66
N GLU A 52 23.19 27.25 19.92
CA GLU A 52 24.58 26.83 19.79
C GLU A 52 25.41 27.48 20.92
N TYR A 53 26.67 27.07 21.07
CA TYR A 53 27.59 27.72 21.99
C TYR A 53 28.36 28.86 21.32
N SER A 54 28.50 29.98 22.02
CA SER A 54 29.39 31.07 21.60
C SER A 54 30.86 30.71 21.83
N ARG A 55 31.79 31.52 21.31
CA ARG A 55 33.23 31.44 21.62
C ARG A 55 33.53 31.52 23.12
N ARG A 56 32.63 32.11 23.91
CA ARG A 56 32.73 32.19 25.38
C ARG A 56 32.07 31.02 26.11
N LYS A 57 31.66 29.97 25.39
CA LYS A 57 30.91 28.81 25.92
C LYS A 57 29.58 29.17 26.58
N THR A 58 28.98 30.29 26.18
CA THR A 58 27.62 30.67 26.59
C THR A 58 26.62 30.20 25.56
N VAL A 59 25.42 29.84 25.97
CA VAL A 59 24.33 29.50 25.04
C VAL A 59 23.92 30.76 24.26
N CYS A 60 23.79 30.63 22.95
CA CYS A 60 23.23 31.64 22.05
C CYS A 60 22.24 30.98 21.09
N TYR A 61 21.37 31.76 20.45
CA TYR A 61 20.30 31.24 19.61
C TYR A 61 20.46 31.64 18.13
N CYS A 62 20.05 30.73 17.26
CA CYS A 62 20.05 30.85 15.80
C CYS A 62 18.63 30.95 15.22
N ASP A 63 17.68 31.41 16.03
CA ASP A 63 16.30 31.65 15.62
C ASP A 63 16.00 33.13 15.34
N THR A 64 14.94 33.41 14.59
CA THR A 64 14.55 34.81 14.26
C THR A 64 14.12 35.65 15.46
N TYR A 65 13.77 35.04 16.60
CA TYR A 65 13.36 35.74 17.81
C TYR A 65 14.56 36.22 18.63
N CYS A 66 15.75 35.66 18.43
CA CYS A 66 16.98 36.03 19.15
C CYS A 66 17.29 37.53 19.09
N GLN A 67 16.91 38.21 18.00
CA GLN A 67 17.13 39.65 17.83
C GLN A 67 16.25 40.48 18.79
N LYS A 68 15.08 39.96 19.16
CA LYS A 68 14.18 40.60 20.12
C LYS A 68 14.64 40.37 21.56
N THR A 69 15.22 39.21 21.85
CA THR A 69 15.72 38.82 23.18
C THR A 69 17.16 39.26 23.43
N GLY A 70 17.93 39.55 22.38
CA GLY A 70 19.32 40.00 22.47
C GLY A 70 20.33 38.87 22.71
N ASP A 71 19.97 37.63 22.41
CA ASP A 71 20.73 36.39 22.69
C ASP A 71 21.19 35.66 21.40
N CYS A 72 21.28 36.37 20.29
CA CYS A 72 21.77 35.82 19.02
C CYS A 72 23.23 35.38 19.10
N CYS A 73 23.58 34.33 18.35
CA CYS A 73 24.99 33.97 18.14
C CYS A 73 25.75 35.05 17.34
N GLU A 74 27.07 35.13 17.54
CA GLU A 74 27.92 36.17 16.95
C GLU A 74 27.86 36.20 15.41
N ASP A 75 27.74 35.03 14.79
CA ASP A 75 27.67 34.83 13.35
C ASP A 75 26.24 34.90 12.79
N TYR A 76 25.22 35.09 13.65
CA TYR A 76 23.80 35.10 13.26
C TYR A 76 23.51 36.06 12.10
N ARG A 77 24.12 37.25 12.11
CA ARG A 77 23.93 38.24 11.04
C ARG A 77 24.54 37.79 9.70
N GLY A 78 25.67 37.09 9.73
CA GLY A 78 26.34 36.58 8.54
C GLY A 78 25.71 35.29 7.99
N VAL A 79 25.09 34.49 8.87
CA VAL A 79 24.51 33.18 8.52
C VAL A 79 23.00 33.28 8.33
N CYS A 80 22.26 33.76 9.33
CA CYS A 80 20.80 33.70 9.38
C CYS A 80 20.09 34.97 8.91
N GLN A 81 20.68 36.15 9.11
CA GLN A 81 20.04 37.40 8.65
C GLN A 81 20.07 37.55 7.12
N ILE A 82 21.07 36.96 6.44
CA ILE A 82 21.15 36.93 4.97
C ILE A 82 20.32 35.75 4.41
N SER A 83 20.13 34.69 5.19
CA SER A 83 19.38 33.50 4.79
C SER A 83 18.09 33.36 5.61
N VAL A 84 17.11 34.21 5.30
CA VAL A 84 15.79 34.13 5.97
C VAL A 84 15.23 32.72 5.78
N ALA A 85 14.78 32.13 6.88
CA ALA A 85 14.09 30.83 6.88
C ALA A 85 12.82 30.94 6.02
N ILE A 86 12.71 30.06 5.03
CA ILE A 86 11.53 29.96 4.16
C ILE A 86 10.85 28.66 4.51
N ASP A 87 9.67 28.75 5.10
CA ASP A 87 8.84 27.60 5.41
C ASP A 87 8.28 27.00 4.12
N CYS A 88 8.03 25.69 4.15
CA CYS A 88 7.39 25.04 3.02
C CYS A 88 5.96 25.54 2.82
N VAL A 89 5.64 25.96 1.59
CA VAL A 89 4.28 26.28 1.17
C VAL A 89 3.81 25.22 0.18
N VAL A 90 2.60 24.71 0.39
CA VAL A 90 1.97 23.68 -0.47
C VAL A 90 0.71 24.22 -1.11
N GLY A 91 0.42 23.75 -2.32
CA GLY A 91 -0.80 24.09 -3.04
C GLY A 91 -2.04 23.37 -2.50
N SER A 92 -3.18 23.63 -3.15
CA SER A 92 -4.42 22.92 -2.88
C SER A 92 -4.31 21.44 -3.24
N TRP A 93 -5.11 20.61 -2.58
CA TRP A 93 -5.26 19.22 -2.95
C TRP A 93 -5.80 19.06 -4.37
N GLY A 94 -5.20 18.15 -5.13
CA GLY A 94 -5.75 17.67 -6.38
C GLY A 94 -7.02 16.85 -6.17
N ALA A 95 -7.60 16.40 -7.29
CA ALA A 95 -8.75 15.50 -7.27
C ALA A 95 -8.41 14.14 -6.64
N TRP A 96 -9.42 13.51 -6.05
CA TRP A 96 -9.31 12.13 -5.61
C TRP A 96 -9.21 11.19 -6.81
N SER A 97 -8.31 10.20 -6.73
CA SER A 97 -8.23 9.09 -7.69
C SER A 97 -9.51 8.27 -7.69
N LEU A 98 -9.69 7.44 -8.72
CA LEU A 98 -10.69 6.38 -8.67
C LEU A 98 -10.46 5.45 -7.48
N CYS A 99 -11.54 4.83 -7.00
CA CYS A 99 -11.46 3.83 -5.94
C CYS A 99 -10.64 2.63 -6.44
N THR A 100 -9.72 2.13 -5.62
CA THR A 100 -8.90 0.97 -5.98
C THR A 100 -9.74 -0.29 -6.19
N SER A 101 -10.88 -0.40 -5.49
CA SER A 101 -11.83 -1.47 -5.73
C SER A 101 -12.95 -1.03 -6.65
N LYS A 102 -13.25 -1.84 -7.67
CA LYS A 102 -14.43 -1.65 -8.51
C LYS A 102 -15.73 -1.91 -7.75
N CYS A 103 -15.68 -2.81 -6.76
CA CYS A 103 -16.83 -3.27 -5.98
C CYS A 103 -16.48 -3.41 -4.50
N GLY A 104 -17.30 -2.87 -3.61
CA GLY A 104 -17.07 -2.96 -2.17
C GLY A 104 -15.98 -2.02 -1.68
N VAL A 105 -15.38 -2.33 -0.52
CA VAL A 105 -14.44 -1.43 0.15
C VAL A 105 -13.10 -1.35 -0.61
N GLY A 106 -12.61 -0.14 -0.80
CA GLY A 106 -11.29 0.15 -1.36
C GLY A 106 -10.71 1.43 -0.77
N SER A 107 -9.67 1.97 -1.42
CA SER A 107 -9.03 3.22 -1.05
C SER A 107 -8.96 4.18 -2.25
N THR A 108 -9.01 5.46 -1.97
CA THR A 108 -8.73 6.53 -2.95
C THR A 108 -7.63 7.43 -2.41
N GLU A 109 -6.84 8.00 -3.31
CA GLU A 109 -5.69 8.83 -2.97
C GLU A 109 -5.73 10.15 -3.74
N ARG A 110 -5.21 11.20 -3.13
CA ARG A 110 -4.94 12.48 -3.79
C ARG A 110 -3.58 13.02 -3.36
N SER A 111 -3.02 13.89 -4.18
CA SER A 111 -1.76 14.57 -3.90
C SER A 111 -1.89 16.08 -4.04
N ARG A 112 -0.94 16.81 -3.45
CA ARG A 112 -0.74 18.25 -3.64
C ARG A 112 0.74 18.51 -3.90
N GLN A 113 1.03 19.60 -4.61
CA GLN A 113 2.40 19.98 -4.95
C GLN A 113 2.95 21.01 -3.97
N VAL A 114 4.27 21.00 -3.80
CA VAL A 114 5.00 22.03 -3.07
C VAL A 114 5.11 23.26 -3.98
N SER A 115 4.56 24.39 -3.56
CA SER A 115 4.69 25.66 -4.29
C SER A 115 5.97 26.39 -3.91
N VAL A 116 6.41 26.29 -2.65
CA VAL A 116 7.68 26.84 -2.18
C VAL A 116 8.38 25.78 -1.32
N PRO A 117 9.56 25.27 -1.73
CA PRO A 117 10.31 24.31 -0.92
C PRO A 117 10.94 25.00 0.30
N PRO A 118 11.11 24.27 1.42
CA PRO A 118 11.71 24.84 2.61
C PRO A 118 13.19 25.16 2.39
N ARG A 119 13.65 26.32 2.87
CA ARG A 119 15.06 26.76 2.77
C ARG A 119 15.53 27.39 4.07
N ASN A 120 16.85 27.37 4.29
CA ASN A 120 17.52 28.00 5.42
C ASN A 120 16.89 27.63 6.77
N GLY A 121 16.42 26.38 6.86
CA GLY A 121 15.82 25.84 8.06
C GLY A 121 14.40 26.26 8.41
N GLY A 122 13.65 26.73 7.41
CA GLY A 122 12.20 26.83 7.53
C GLY A 122 11.51 25.47 7.72
N ALA A 123 10.26 25.52 8.17
CA ALA A 123 9.48 24.35 8.51
C ALA A 123 9.32 23.38 7.32
N PRO A 124 9.41 22.05 7.56
CA PRO A 124 9.25 21.05 6.52
C PRO A 124 7.82 21.05 5.96
N CYS A 125 7.67 20.51 4.75
CA CYS A 125 6.36 20.41 4.13
C CYS A 125 5.42 19.50 4.93
N PRO A 126 4.14 19.88 5.08
CA PRO A 126 3.13 18.96 5.57
C PRO A 126 2.88 17.84 4.56
N ASP A 127 2.05 16.85 4.94
CA ASP A 127 1.76 15.69 4.09
C ASP A 127 1.35 16.08 2.66
N LEU A 128 2.05 15.51 1.68
CA LEU A 128 1.81 15.76 0.25
C LEU A 128 0.85 14.76 -0.38
N ARG A 129 0.54 13.66 0.31
CA ARG A 129 -0.37 12.61 -0.12
C ARG A 129 -1.41 12.36 0.97
N GLN A 130 -2.65 12.13 0.54
CA GLN A 130 -3.74 11.77 1.43
C GLN A 130 -4.48 10.56 0.89
N ARG A 131 -4.79 9.62 1.77
CA ARG A 131 -5.55 8.41 1.47
C ARG A 131 -6.79 8.32 2.35
N ARG A 132 -7.90 7.86 1.78
CA ARG A 132 -9.13 7.54 2.54
C ARG A 132 -9.82 6.30 2.01
N GLY A 133 -10.73 5.74 2.80
CA GLY A 133 -11.62 4.66 2.37
C GLY A 133 -12.63 5.14 1.32
N CYS A 134 -12.98 4.24 0.40
CA CYS A 134 -14.05 4.42 -0.57
C CYS A 134 -14.84 3.11 -0.76
N TYR A 135 -16.04 3.21 -1.34
CA TYR A 135 -16.85 2.06 -1.69
C TYR A 135 -17.10 2.05 -3.20
N GLY A 136 -16.55 1.07 -3.90
CA GLY A 136 -16.78 0.83 -5.32
C GLY A 136 -18.21 0.32 -5.55
N ASN A 137 -18.95 1.02 -6.40
CA ASN A 137 -20.36 0.78 -6.71
C ASN A 137 -20.61 0.70 -8.23
N ALA A 138 -19.64 0.20 -8.99
CA ALA A 138 -19.83 0.00 -10.42
C ALA A 138 -21.11 -0.82 -10.69
N ALA A 139 -21.83 -0.53 -11.77
CA ALA A 139 -23.08 -1.23 -12.12
C ALA A 139 -22.93 -2.76 -12.17
N VAL A 140 -21.70 -3.21 -12.45
CA VAL A 140 -21.24 -4.59 -12.51
C VAL A 140 -21.20 -5.29 -11.13
N CYS A 141 -21.29 -4.54 -10.04
CA CYS A 141 -21.12 -5.06 -8.68
C CYS A 141 -22.32 -5.83 -8.14
N SER A 142 -23.50 -5.74 -8.75
CA SER A 142 -24.61 -6.65 -8.45
C SER A 142 -24.18 -8.10 -8.72
N ALA A 143 -23.61 -8.37 -9.90
CA ALA A 143 -23.12 -9.69 -10.28
C ALA A 143 -21.97 -10.20 -9.40
N ALA A 144 -21.14 -9.30 -8.86
CA ALA A 144 -20.02 -9.68 -7.97
C ALA A 144 -20.48 -10.15 -6.58
N LYS A 145 -21.73 -9.83 -6.17
CA LYS A 145 -22.31 -10.24 -4.89
C LYS A 145 -23.07 -11.57 -4.97
N GLU A 146 -23.36 -12.04 -6.17
CA GLU A 146 -24.14 -13.26 -6.38
C GLU A 146 -23.37 -14.51 -5.95
N VAL A 147 -24.09 -15.44 -5.33
CA VAL A 147 -23.55 -16.72 -4.86
C VAL A 147 -24.27 -17.83 -5.59
N ALA A 148 -23.58 -18.48 -6.53
CA ALA A 148 -24.14 -19.62 -7.24
C ALA A 148 -24.35 -20.81 -6.30
N LYS A 149 -25.53 -21.41 -6.35
CA LYS A 149 -25.79 -22.70 -5.74
C LYS A 149 -25.58 -23.78 -6.79
N ILE A 150 -24.81 -24.81 -6.42
CA ILE A 150 -24.48 -25.89 -7.36
C ILE A 150 -24.77 -27.28 -6.80
N LEU A 151 -25.11 -28.18 -7.72
CA LEU A 151 -25.20 -29.62 -7.53
C LEU A 151 -24.33 -30.36 -8.55
N PRO A 152 -23.94 -31.62 -8.29
CA PRO A 152 -23.28 -32.43 -9.30
C PRO A 152 -24.24 -32.76 -10.44
N ASP A 153 -23.68 -33.01 -11.63
CA ASP A 153 -24.40 -33.41 -12.84
C ASP A 153 -25.31 -34.63 -12.67
N SER A 154 -25.04 -35.52 -11.71
CA SER A 154 -25.92 -36.64 -11.35
C SER A 154 -27.33 -36.23 -10.92
N PHE A 155 -27.53 -34.96 -10.52
CA PHE A 155 -28.86 -34.41 -10.19
C PHE A 155 -29.62 -33.90 -11.41
N LYS A 156 -29.08 -34.03 -12.62
CA LYS A 156 -29.78 -33.64 -13.85
C LYS A 156 -31.08 -34.41 -13.97
N ARG A 157 -32.21 -33.74 -13.72
CA ARG A 157 -33.54 -34.33 -13.83
C ARG A 157 -34.09 -34.09 -15.23
N ASN A 158 -34.39 -35.17 -15.94
CA ASN A 158 -35.34 -35.13 -17.06
C ASN A 158 -36.76 -35.44 -16.53
N PHE A 159 -37.14 -34.83 -15.40
CA PHE A 159 -38.38 -35.19 -14.71
C PHE A 159 -39.58 -34.53 -15.39
N LYS A 160 -40.26 -35.29 -16.26
CA LYS A 160 -41.63 -34.97 -16.67
C LYS A 160 -42.55 -35.27 -15.50
N ASP A 161 -43.07 -34.23 -14.86
CA ASP A 161 -44.02 -34.35 -13.74
C ASP A 161 -45.24 -35.20 -14.14
N PRO A 162 -45.43 -36.40 -13.54
CA PRO A 162 -46.55 -37.29 -13.86
C PRO A 162 -47.92 -36.72 -13.45
N TRP A 163 -47.95 -35.77 -12.51
CA TRP A 163 -49.18 -35.16 -11.99
C TRP A 163 -49.53 -33.84 -12.70
N ARG A 164 -48.80 -33.50 -13.77
CA ARG A 164 -49.00 -32.28 -14.55
C ARG A 164 -50.42 -32.25 -15.12
N ARG A 165 -51.21 -31.28 -14.67
CA ARG A 165 -52.58 -31.06 -15.17
C ARG A 165 -52.57 -30.25 -16.47
N PRO A 166 -53.47 -30.50 -17.42
CA PRO A 166 -53.52 -29.78 -18.71
C PRO A 166 -53.65 -28.25 -18.62
N HIS A 167 -54.21 -27.75 -17.52
CA HIS A 167 -54.49 -26.33 -17.27
C HIS A 167 -53.46 -25.65 -16.35
N MET A 168 -52.37 -26.34 -16.01
CA MET A 168 -51.29 -25.73 -15.23
C MET A 168 -50.48 -24.81 -16.15
N MET A 169 -50.34 -23.53 -15.78
CA MET A 169 -49.47 -22.60 -16.51
C MET A 169 -48.03 -23.12 -16.45
N ILE A 170 -47.50 -23.50 -17.61
CA ILE A 170 -46.13 -24.00 -17.75
C ILE A 170 -45.20 -22.80 -17.81
N LYS A 171 -44.15 -22.77 -16.97
CA LYS A 171 -43.05 -21.81 -17.12
C LYS A 171 -42.43 -22.03 -18.50
N GLU A 172 -42.32 -20.98 -19.31
CA GLU A 172 -41.69 -21.09 -20.64
C GLU A 172 -40.34 -21.79 -20.53
N GLU A 173 -40.16 -22.83 -21.35
CA GLU A 173 -38.96 -23.64 -21.34
C GLU A 173 -37.85 -22.90 -22.09
N LYS A 174 -36.94 -22.29 -21.32
CA LYS A 174 -35.79 -21.54 -21.85
C LYS A 174 -34.68 -22.51 -22.27
N ALA A 175 -33.96 -22.18 -23.35
CA ALA A 175 -32.81 -22.97 -23.79
C ALA A 175 -31.70 -22.97 -22.73
N SER A 176 -31.16 -24.14 -22.38
CA SER A 176 -30.05 -24.24 -21.42
C SER A 176 -28.75 -23.72 -22.01
N TYR A 177 -27.87 -23.17 -21.18
CA TYR A 177 -26.53 -22.73 -21.59
C TYR A 177 -25.47 -23.22 -20.60
N CYS A 178 -24.23 -23.32 -21.09
CA CYS A 178 -23.07 -23.76 -20.32
C CYS A 178 -22.19 -22.56 -19.98
N VAL A 179 -21.64 -22.55 -18.75
CA VAL A 179 -20.66 -21.57 -18.30
C VAL A 179 -19.38 -22.27 -17.91
N TYR A 180 -18.26 -21.83 -18.47
CA TYR A 180 -16.93 -22.33 -18.13
C TYR A 180 -16.28 -21.42 -17.10
N LEU A 181 -16.03 -22.00 -15.93
CA LEU A 181 -15.60 -21.27 -14.74
C LEU A 181 -14.26 -21.81 -14.26
N ARG A 182 -13.32 -20.91 -14.00
CA ARG A 182 -12.03 -21.27 -13.39
C ARG A 182 -12.09 -21.07 -11.89
N VAL A 183 -11.93 -22.15 -11.13
CA VAL A 183 -11.96 -22.13 -9.67
C VAL A 183 -10.76 -21.33 -9.14
N LYS A 184 -11.02 -20.32 -8.31
CA LYS A 184 -9.97 -19.51 -7.66
C LYS A 184 -9.76 -19.86 -6.20
N GLN A 185 -10.80 -20.32 -5.53
CA GLN A 185 -10.75 -20.78 -4.15
C GLN A 185 -11.80 -21.86 -3.92
N ALA A 186 -11.47 -22.84 -3.10
CA ALA A 186 -12.39 -23.84 -2.58
C ALA A 186 -12.03 -24.14 -1.12
N SER A 187 -13.04 -24.33 -0.28
CA SER A 187 -12.85 -24.70 1.12
C SER A 187 -12.35 -26.14 1.27
N SER A 188 -11.72 -26.45 2.40
CA SER A 188 -11.24 -27.81 2.72
C SER A 188 -12.38 -28.84 2.76
N ALA A 189 -13.60 -28.41 3.13
CA ALA A 189 -14.79 -29.25 3.16
C ALA A 189 -15.16 -29.84 1.78
N CYS A 190 -14.72 -29.24 0.68
CA CYS A 190 -14.94 -29.80 -0.65
C CYS A 190 -14.27 -31.17 -0.85
N LYS A 191 -13.25 -31.51 -0.05
CA LYS A 191 -12.60 -32.83 -0.09
C LYS A 191 -13.45 -33.95 0.51
N LEU A 192 -14.54 -33.63 1.22
CA LEU A 192 -15.35 -34.61 1.96
C LEU A 192 -16.29 -35.43 1.08
N LYS A 193 -16.67 -34.94 -0.11
CA LYS A 193 -17.48 -35.68 -1.08
C LYS A 193 -16.69 -35.90 -2.37
N LEU A 194 -16.83 -37.09 -2.96
CA LEU A 194 -16.06 -37.49 -4.14
C LEU A 194 -16.27 -36.54 -5.33
N TRP A 195 -17.53 -36.14 -5.58
CA TRP A 195 -17.87 -35.24 -6.68
C TRP A 195 -17.33 -33.81 -6.47
N SER A 196 -17.24 -33.33 -5.23
CA SER A 196 -16.78 -31.97 -4.91
C SER A 196 -15.28 -31.89 -4.71
N ALA A 197 -14.60 -33.02 -4.48
CA ALA A 197 -13.14 -33.08 -4.30
C ALA A 197 -12.38 -32.58 -5.54
N GLN A 198 -13.06 -32.58 -6.68
CA GLN A 198 -12.54 -32.07 -7.94
C GLN A 198 -12.45 -30.54 -8.00
N LEU A 199 -13.17 -29.81 -7.14
CA LEU A 199 -13.22 -28.34 -7.12
C LEU A 199 -11.93 -27.77 -6.51
N VAL A 200 -10.83 -27.92 -7.25
CA VAL A 200 -9.48 -27.48 -6.86
C VAL A 200 -9.09 -26.19 -7.58
N ARG A 201 -8.18 -25.43 -6.98
CA ARG A 201 -7.71 -24.15 -7.52
C ARG A 201 -7.16 -24.30 -8.94
N GLU A 202 -7.48 -23.33 -9.79
CA GLU A 202 -7.21 -23.23 -11.22
C GLU A 202 -7.86 -24.29 -12.13
N ARG A 203 -8.65 -25.23 -11.58
CA ARG A 203 -9.40 -26.16 -12.43
C ARG A 203 -10.51 -25.44 -13.19
N LEU A 204 -10.66 -25.78 -14.46
CA LEU A 204 -11.82 -25.41 -15.27
C LEU A 204 -12.97 -26.37 -14.98
N ILE A 205 -14.14 -25.82 -14.68
CA ILE A 205 -15.37 -26.58 -14.53
C ILE A 205 -16.40 -26.06 -15.53
N CYS A 206 -17.26 -26.96 -16.00
CA CYS A 206 -18.44 -26.63 -16.77
C CYS A 206 -19.65 -26.65 -15.85
N ALA A 207 -20.40 -25.56 -15.83
CA ALA A 207 -21.65 -25.43 -15.09
C ALA A 207 -22.80 -25.22 -16.07
N GLU A 208 -23.78 -26.12 -16.08
CA GLU A 208 -24.96 -26.01 -16.93
C GLU A 208 -26.09 -25.27 -16.19
N CYS A 209 -26.60 -24.22 -16.83
CA CYS A 209 -27.72 -23.42 -16.38
C CYS A 209 -28.98 -23.87 -17.12
N GLN A 210 -29.88 -24.56 -16.40
CA GLN A 210 -31.15 -25.05 -16.93
C GLN A 210 -32.27 -24.03 -16.71
N SER A 211 -33.35 -24.13 -17.48
CA SER A 211 -34.51 -23.22 -17.44
C SER A 211 -35.10 -23.01 -16.04
N ASP A 212 -35.10 -24.05 -15.20
CA ASP A 212 -35.62 -23.99 -13.85
C ASP A 212 -34.77 -23.11 -12.92
N ALA A 213 -33.44 -23.14 -13.08
CA ALA A 213 -32.48 -22.35 -12.33
C ALA A 213 -32.31 -20.91 -12.87
N MET A 214 -32.86 -20.63 -14.06
CA MET A 214 -32.81 -19.28 -14.65
C MET A 214 -33.76 -18.32 -13.95
N SER A 215 -33.23 -17.13 -13.66
CA SER A 215 -33.98 -15.98 -13.19
C SER A 215 -34.82 -15.34 -14.32
N LYS A 216 -35.44 -14.20 -14.04
CA LYS A 216 -36.20 -13.41 -15.03
C LYS A 216 -35.33 -12.84 -16.15
N SER A 217 -34.01 -12.73 -15.96
CA SER A 217 -33.06 -12.18 -16.93
C SER A 217 -32.41 -13.25 -17.82
N ASP A 218 -32.99 -14.45 -17.89
CA ASP A 218 -32.48 -15.61 -18.65
C ASP A 218 -31.08 -16.07 -18.23
N ARG A 219 -30.72 -15.77 -16.97
CA ARG A 219 -29.42 -16.09 -16.38
C ARG A 219 -29.58 -16.80 -15.04
N CYS A 220 -28.68 -17.74 -14.77
CA CYS A 220 -28.52 -18.33 -13.44
C CYS A 220 -27.78 -17.38 -12.50
N GLU A 221 -28.20 -17.35 -11.24
CA GLU A 221 -27.56 -16.54 -10.21
C GLU A 221 -26.11 -17.00 -9.95
N GLY A 222 -25.17 -16.05 -9.92
CA GLY A 222 -23.76 -16.32 -9.66
C GLY A 222 -23.02 -16.91 -10.87
N ASP A 223 -23.69 -16.98 -12.02
CA ASP A 223 -23.08 -17.37 -13.29
C ASP A 223 -21.93 -16.44 -13.69
N GLY A 224 -21.95 -15.22 -13.16
CA GLY A 224 -20.86 -14.25 -13.16
C GLY A 224 -20.68 -13.49 -14.46
N LEU A 225 -19.71 -12.58 -14.46
CA LEU A 225 -19.31 -11.81 -15.64
C LEU A 225 -17.86 -12.13 -15.97
N LYS A 226 -17.49 -11.95 -17.23
CA LYS A 226 -16.13 -12.25 -17.71
C LYS A 226 -15.10 -11.48 -16.87
N ASN A 227 -14.09 -12.19 -16.37
CA ASN A 227 -13.01 -11.65 -15.52
C ASN A 227 -13.44 -11.11 -14.14
N ILE A 228 -14.65 -11.45 -13.67
CA ILE A 228 -15.14 -11.04 -12.34
C ILE A 228 -15.25 -12.26 -11.46
N ARG A 229 -14.72 -12.13 -10.25
CA ARG A 229 -14.77 -13.17 -9.24
C ARG A 229 -16.18 -13.21 -8.65
N THR A 230 -16.85 -14.35 -8.80
CA THR A 230 -18.12 -14.65 -8.13
C THR A 230 -17.95 -15.82 -7.18
N PHE A 231 -18.92 -16.00 -6.31
CA PHE A 231 -18.87 -16.98 -5.23
C PHE A 231 -19.82 -18.13 -5.52
N TRP A 232 -19.56 -19.27 -4.88
CA TRP A 232 -20.39 -20.45 -5.04
C TRP A 232 -20.42 -21.28 -3.76
N ALA A 233 -21.50 -22.03 -3.60
CA ALA A 233 -21.68 -23.01 -2.54
C ALA A 233 -22.35 -24.27 -3.08
N ALA A 234 -21.80 -25.43 -2.71
CA ALA A 234 -22.36 -26.72 -3.07
C ALA A 234 -23.57 -27.04 -2.19
N ALA A 235 -24.75 -27.17 -2.79
CA ALA A 235 -25.99 -27.40 -2.06
C ALA A 235 -26.03 -28.78 -1.38
N SER A 236 -25.43 -29.80 -1.99
CA SER A 236 -25.36 -31.18 -1.44
C SER A 236 -24.07 -31.50 -0.67
N ALA A 237 -23.18 -30.52 -0.50
CA ALA A 237 -21.93 -30.69 0.26
C ALA A 237 -21.75 -29.53 1.26
N PRO A 238 -22.27 -29.66 2.49
CA PRO A 238 -22.21 -28.62 3.50
C PRO A 238 -20.78 -28.12 3.75
N GLY A 239 -20.61 -26.80 3.80
CA GLY A 239 -19.32 -26.14 3.98
C GLY A 239 -18.41 -26.13 2.74
N CYS A 240 -18.74 -26.88 1.67
CA CYS A 240 -18.02 -26.79 0.40
C CYS A 240 -18.46 -25.54 -0.35
N GLN A 241 -17.58 -24.54 -0.35
CA GLN A 241 -17.83 -23.23 -0.94
C GLN A 241 -16.53 -22.61 -1.42
N GLY A 242 -16.66 -21.60 -2.27
CA GLY A 242 -15.49 -20.99 -2.86
C GLY A 242 -15.81 -19.85 -3.79
N SER A 243 -14.91 -19.64 -4.73
CA SER A 243 -15.05 -18.62 -5.75
C SER A 243 -14.45 -19.06 -7.06
N TRP A 244 -14.94 -18.49 -8.15
CA TRP A 244 -14.46 -18.73 -9.49
C TRP A 244 -14.52 -17.46 -10.33
N VAL A 245 -13.97 -17.53 -11.53
CA VAL A 245 -14.08 -16.49 -12.55
C VAL A 245 -14.61 -17.12 -13.83
N ARG A 246 -15.59 -16.47 -14.47
CA ARG A 246 -16.09 -16.89 -15.79
C ARG A 246 -15.03 -16.64 -16.86
N GLU A 247 -14.69 -17.70 -17.59
CA GLU A 247 -13.78 -17.67 -18.73
C GLU A 247 -14.56 -17.50 -20.04
N SER A 248 -15.62 -18.30 -20.22
CA SER A 248 -16.51 -18.25 -21.39
C SER A 248 -17.91 -18.80 -21.06
N SER A 249 -18.84 -18.63 -21.99
CA SER A 249 -20.18 -19.22 -21.96
C SER A 249 -20.57 -19.69 -23.36
N SER A 250 -21.40 -20.73 -23.46
CA SER A 250 -21.90 -21.30 -24.70
C SER A 250 -23.39 -21.59 -24.61
N GLU A 251 -24.17 -21.11 -25.58
CA GLU A 251 -25.61 -21.42 -25.72
C GLU A 251 -25.84 -22.88 -26.13
N HIS A 252 -24.89 -23.49 -26.83
CA HIS A 252 -24.94 -24.91 -27.19
C HIS A 252 -24.27 -25.72 -26.08
N CYS A 253 -25.05 -26.04 -25.05
CA CYS A 253 -24.50 -26.61 -23.82
C CYS A 253 -24.14 -28.09 -23.96
N ARG A 254 -22.85 -28.41 -23.89
CA ARG A 254 -22.32 -29.78 -23.78
C ARG A 254 -21.17 -29.80 -22.77
N CYS A 255 -21.51 -30.07 -21.51
CA CYS A 255 -20.51 -30.22 -20.48
C CYS A 255 -19.85 -31.61 -20.53
N PRO A 256 -18.53 -31.70 -20.25
CA PRO A 256 -17.85 -32.97 -20.03
C PRO A 256 -18.36 -33.64 -18.72
N PRO A 257 -18.04 -34.93 -18.51
CA PRO A 257 -18.31 -35.61 -17.24
C PRO A 257 -17.74 -34.84 -16.05
N TYR A 258 -18.37 -35.00 -14.88
CA TYR A 258 -18.01 -34.29 -13.64
C TYR A 258 -18.32 -32.79 -13.68
N SER A 259 -19.33 -32.42 -14.47
CA SER A 259 -19.85 -31.07 -14.50
C SER A 259 -20.75 -30.79 -13.31
N VAL A 260 -21.16 -29.53 -13.18
CA VAL A 260 -22.09 -29.09 -12.14
C VAL A 260 -23.31 -28.43 -12.76
N LEU A 261 -24.39 -28.36 -12.01
CA LEU A 261 -25.64 -27.72 -12.40
C LEU A 261 -25.92 -26.57 -11.45
N TYR A 262 -26.43 -25.46 -11.98
CA TYR A 262 -27.01 -24.40 -11.15
C TYR A 262 -28.36 -24.86 -10.58
N VAL A 263 -28.70 -24.37 -9.40
CA VAL A 263 -30.01 -24.56 -8.75
C VAL A 263 -30.55 -23.28 -8.16
#